data_AF-A0A7Z8L3S9-F1
#
_entry.id   AF-A0A7Z8L3S9-F1
#
_cell.length_a   1.000
_cell.length_b   1.000
_cell.length_c   1.000
_cell.angle_alpha   90.00
_cell.angle_beta   90.00
_cell.angle_gamma   90.00
#
_symmetry.space_group_name_H-M   'P 1'
#
loop_
_entity.id
_entity.type
_entity.pdbx_description
1 polymer ?
#
loop_
_entity_poly.entity_id
_entity_poly.type
_entity_poly.pdbx_seq_one_letter_code
_entity_poly.pdbx_strand_id
1 'polypeptide(L)'
;MAGLIRLGIAIALAFTLLPWAAAVFMETWIGRPRWLPQQDPWWVVGGLALAVPLVLWKRPNALVHTAIHELCHAILCLVLLVRVTSFRVTDGQGGAVGHERVDPLRGTIISLAPYTLPLLLLPLLVTRMYITDPGYLRGALSAGVAFFYIHHLHALYFNIRINMWGSQADLVKSGRPLSAVVIASVLLLVTTWVLRVLA
;
A
#
# COMPACT_ATOMS: atom_id res chain seq x y z
N MET A 1 -10.90 15.03 23.26
CA MET A 1 -10.70 16.03 22.19
C MET A 1 -10.03 15.46 20.94
N ALA A 2 -8.84 14.86 21.03
CA ALA A 2 -8.12 14.32 19.85
C ALA A 2 -8.92 13.28 19.02
N GLY A 3 -9.71 12.42 19.67
CA GLY A 3 -10.57 11.45 18.97
C GLY A 3 -11.68 12.09 18.12
N LEU A 4 -12.30 13.16 18.61
CA LEU A 4 -13.35 13.90 17.88
C LEU A 4 -12.77 14.62 16.66
N ILE A 5 -11.59 15.20 16.79
CA ILE A 5 -10.88 15.86 15.68
C ILE A 5 -10.61 14.84 14.57
N ARG A 6 -10.05 13.67 14.91
CA ARG A 6 -9.77 12.60 13.94
C ARG A 6 -11.03 12.08 13.26
N LEU A 7 -12.13 11.96 14.00
CA LEU A 7 -13.43 11.58 13.43
C LEU A 7 -13.95 12.67 12.47
N GLY A 8 -13.85 13.94 12.84
CA GLY A 8 -14.21 15.06 11.95
C GLY A 8 -13.40 15.06 10.66
N ILE A 9 -12.07 14.85 10.75
CA ILE A 9 -11.21 14.71 9.58
C ILE A 9 -11.61 13.49 8.74
N ALA A 10 -11.88 12.34 9.38
CA ALA A 10 -12.30 11.14 8.66
C ALA A 10 -13.59 11.38 7.86
N ILE A 11 -14.57 12.05 8.47
CA ILE A 11 -15.83 12.42 7.81
C ILE A 11 -15.55 13.37 6.63
N ALA A 12 -14.76 14.42 6.84
CA ALA A 12 -14.41 15.36 5.78
C ALA A 12 -13.72 14.65 4.59
N LEU A 13 -12.76 13.76 4.86
CA LEU A 13 -12.09 12.97 3.82
C LEU A 13 -13.02 11.95 3.15
N ALA A 14 -13.98 11.37 3.89
CA ALA A 14 -14.96 10.45 3.35
C ALA A 14 -15.93 11.13 2.36
N PHE A 15 -16.17 12.44 2.51
CA PHE A 15 -17.00 13.23 1.59
C PHE A 15 -16.20 13.92 0.47
N THR A 16 -14.87 13.93 0.54
CA THR A 16 -14.01 14.65 -0.42
C THR A 16 -13.04 13.71 -1.13
N LEU A 17 -12.03 13.22 -0.41
CA LEU A 17 -10.95 12.40 -0.96
C LEU A 17 -11.45 11.03 -1.46
N LEU A 18 -12.31 10.35 -0.70
CA LEU A 18 -12.80 9.03 -1.07
C LEU A 18 -13.68 9.06 -2.34
N PRO A 19 -14.67 9.97 -2.48
CA PRO A 19 -15.44 10.09 -3.70
C PRO A 19 -14.58 10.50 -4.91
N TRP A 20 -13.60 11.39 -4.72
CA TRP A 20 -12.66 11.74 -5.79
C TRP A 20 -11.81 10.55 -6.23
N ALA A 21 -11.22 9.80 -5.29
CA ALA A 21 -10.45 8.60 -5.61
C ALA A 21 -11.32 7.53 -6.31
N ALA A 22 -12.58 7.38 -5.88
CA ALA A 22 -13.54 6.49 -6.52
C ALA A 22 -13.90 6.96 -7.93
N ALA A 23 -14.09 8.26 -8.16
CA ALA A 23 -14.36 8.81 -9.48
C ALA A 23 -13.20 8.55 -10.46
N VAL A 24 -11.96 8.81 -10.02
CA VAL A 24 -10.74 8.56 -10.81
C VAL A 24 -10.61 7.07 -11.16
N PHE A 25 -10.92 6.19 -10.21
CA PHE A 25 -10.96 4.74 -10.44
C PHE A 25 -12.04 4.35 -11.44
N MET A 26 -13.28 4.84 -11.25
CA MET A 26 -14.42 4.51 -12.13
C MET A 26 -14.21 5.00 -13.55
N GLU A 27 -13.66 6.20 -13.75
CA GLU A 27 -13.30 6.73 -15.07
C GLU A 27 -12.29 5.80 -15.76
N THR A 28 -11.26 5.36 -15.02
CA THR A 28 -10.23 4.46 -15.55
C THR A 28 -10.80 3.07 -15.84
N TRP A 29 -11.74 2.58 -15.02
CA TRP A 29 -12.38 1.27 -15.17
C TRP A 29 -13.37 1.24 -16.35
N ILE A 30 -14.29 2.21 -16.43
CA ILE A 30 -15.30 2.32 -17.49
C ILE A 30 -14.63 2.57 -18.84
N GLY A 31 -13.57 3.37 -18.88
CA GLY A 31 -12.78 3.61 -20.10
C GLY A 31 -12.07 2.36 -20.64
N ARG A 32 -12.16 1.20 -19.96
CA ARG A 32 -11.51 -0.05 -20.33
C ARG A 32 -12.52 -1.18 -20.47
N PRO A 33 -13.15 -1.32 -21.65
CA PRO A 33 -14.15 -2.37 -21.89
C PRO A 33 -13.56 -3.80 -21.95
N ARG A 34 -12.27 -3.99 -21.63
CA ARG A 34 -11.57 -5.28 -21.75
C ARG A 34 -11.01 -5.72 -20.40
N TRP A 35 -11.28 -6.97 -20.07
CA TRP A 35 -10.85 -7.64 -18.85
C TRP A 35 -9.36 -7.97 -18.83
N LEU A 36 -8.73 -8.03 -20.02
CA LEU A 36 -7.30 -8.27 -20.17
C LEU A 36 -6.54 -6.96 -20.42
N PRO A 37 -5.32 -6.82 -19.85
CA PRO A 37 -4.43 -5.70 -20.17
C PRO A 37 -4.15 -5.65 -21.68
N GLN A 38 -4.09 -4.45 -22.26
CA GLN A 38 -3.80 -4.32 -23.70
C GLN A 38 -2.30 -4.53 -23.96
N GLN A 39 -1.44 -4.10 -23.04
CA GLN A 39 -0.01 -4.34 -23.07
C GLN A 39 0.38 -5.61 -22.32
N ASP A 40 1.24 -6.42 -22.95
CA ASP A 40 1.91 -7.58 -22.35
C ASP A 40 0.97 -8.58 -21.64
N PRO A 41 -0.18 -8.98 -22.23
CA PRO A 41 -1.22 -9.73 -21.52
C PRO A 41 -0.70 -11.05 -20.92
N TRP A 42 0.16 -11.78 -21.65
CA TRP A 42 0.72 -13.04 -21.17
C TRP A 42 1.72 -12.86 -20.03
N TRP A 43 2.46 -11.75 -20.01
CA TRP A 43 3.35 -11.44 -18.89
C TRP A 43 2.56 -11.09 -17.64
N VAL A 44 1.49 -10.30 -17.78
CA VAL A 44 0.59 -10.00 -16.66
C VAL A 44 -0.06 -11.27 -16.13
N VAL A 45 -0.58 -12.13 -17.00
CA VAL A 45 -1.13 -13.44 -16.61
C VAL A 45 -0.08 -14.29 -15.89
N GLY A 46 1.16 -14.32 -16.40
CA GLY A 46 2.28 -14.99 -15.74
C GLY A 46 2.56 -14.44 -14.34
N GLY A 47 2.60 -13.12 -14.18
CA GLY A 47 2.78 -12.47 -12.88
C GLY A 47 1.65 -12.78 -11.89
N LEU A 48 0.39 -12.75 -12.35
CA LEU A 48 -0.77 -13.14 -11.54
C LEU A 48 -0.71 -14.62 -11.14
N ALA A 49 -0.36 -15.51 -12.07
CA ALA A 49 -0.22 -16.93 -11.82
C ALA A 49 0.87 -17.22 -10.76
N LEU A 50 2.01 -16.52 -10.85
CA LEU A 50 3.08 -16.61 -9.86
C LEU A 50 2.68 -16.08 -8.48
N ALA A 51 1.67 -15.21 -8.40
CA ALA A 51 1.15 -14.70 -7.13
C ALA A 51 0.13 -15.64 -6.47
N VAL A 52 -0.44 -16.61 -7.20
CA VAL A 52 -1.42 -17.57 -6.64
C VAL A 52 -0.85 -18.33 -5.43
N PRO A 53 0.38 -18.89 -5.45
CA PRO A 53 0.99 -19.51 -4.28
C PRO A 53 1.02 -18.58 -3.06
N LEU A 54 1.27 -17.28 -3.24
CA LEU A 54 1.28 -16.32 -2.13
C LEU A 54 -0.10 -16.19 -1.48
N VAL A 55 -1.17 -16.08 -2.29
CA VAL A 55 -2.55 -15.96 -1.79
C VAL A 55 -2.99 -17.24 -1.07
N LEU A 56 -2.55 -18.40 -1.56
CA LEU A 56 -2.80 -19.68 -0.91
C LEU A 56 -1.94 -19.87 0.36
N TRP A 57 -0.82 -19.17 0.45
CA TRP A 57 0.10 -19.19 1.58
C TRP A 57 -0.46 -18.37 2.76
N LYS A 58 -1.19 -19.04 3.65
CA LYS A 58 -1.84 -18.40 4.82
C LYS A 58 -0.89 -17.90 5.93
N ARG A 59 0.39 -18.27 5.89
CA ARG A 59 1.40 -17.95 6.93
C ARG A 59 2.63 -17.23 6.36
N PRO A 60 2.53 -15.98 5.91
CA PRO A 60 3.68 -15.27 5.36
C PRO A 60 4.86 -15.33 6.34
N ASN A 61 6.09 -15.35 5.82
CA ASN A 61 7.29 -15.31 6.66
C ASN A 61 7.20 -14.08 7.57
N ALA A 62 7.07 -14.32 8.88
CA ALA A 62 6.78 -13.28 9.86
C ALA A 62 7.88 -12.22 9.90
N LEU A 63 9.14 -12.64 9.78
CA LEU A 63 10.28 -11.74 9.70
C LEU A 63 10.20 -10.82 8.48
N VAL A 64 9.94 -11.36 7.28
CA VAL A 64 9.87 -10.57 6.04
C VAL A 64 8.71 -9.58 6.08
N HIS A 65 7.54 -10.04 6.50
CA HIS A 65 6.36 -9.18 6.64
C HIS A 65 6.62 -8.03 7.62
N THR A 66 7.19 -8.33 8.79
CA THR A 66 7.55 -7.34 9.80
C THR A 66 8.64 -6.39 9.28
N ALA A 67 9.65 -6.90 8.58
CA ALA A 67 10.71 -6.07 8.01
C ALA A 67 10.14 -5.04 7.01
N ILE A 68 9.26 -5.48 6.11
CA ILE A 68 8.58 -4.60 5.14
C ILE A 68 7.72 -3.56 5.89
N HIS A 69 6.98 -3.98 6.91
CA HIS A 69 6.13 -3.11 7.72
C HIS A 69 6.95 -1.99 8.38
N GLU A 70 8.01 -2.34 9.12
CA GLU A 70 8.88 -1.35 9.75
C GLU A 70 9.61 -0.48 8.71
N LEU A 71 10.01 -1.05 7.58
CA LEU A 71 10.66 -0.29 6.51
C LEU A 71 9.71 0.77 5.92
N CYS A 72 8.41 0.51 5.82
CA CYS A 72 7.44 1.53 5.44
C CYS A 72 7.44 2.71 6.41
N HIS A 73 7.45 2.46 7.72
CA HIS A 73 7.56 3.53 8.72
C HIS A 73 8.85 4.32 8.57
N ALA A 74 9.99 3.63 8.45
CA ALA A 74 11.30 4.26 8.31
C ALA A 74 11.39 5.12 7.04
N ILE A 75 10.93 4.62 5.90
CA ILE A 75 10.92 5.37 4.64
C ILE A 75 10.04 6.61 4.77
N LEU A 76 8.87 6.50 5.39
CA LEU A 76 7.99 7.65 5.53
C LEU A 76 8.55 8.68 6.53
N CYS A 77 9.29 8.24 7.56
CA CYS A 77 10.08 9.15 8.38
C CYS A 77 11.08 9.93 7.54
N LEU A 78 11.86 9.26 6.67
CA LEU A 78 12.83 9.92 5.79
C LEU A 78 12.18 10.92 4.83
N VAL A 79 11.06 10.54 4.19
CA VAL A 79 10.30 11.41 3.28
C VAL A 79 9.77 12.66 4.00
N LEU A 80 9.35 12.51 5.26
CA LEU A 80 8.85 13.62 6.09
C LEU A 80 9.99 14.38 6.81
N LEU A 81 11.25 14.06 6.51
CA LEU A 81 12.43 14.64 7.15
C LEU A 81 12.42 14.48 8.68
N VAL A 82 11.94 13.33 9.15
CA VAL A 82 11.90 12.92 10.56
C VAL A 82 13.06 11.97 10.83
N ARG A 83 13.89 12.27 11.84
CA ARG A 83 15.05 11.45 12.16
C ARG A 83 14.64 10.10 12.75
N VAL A 84 15.05 9.01 12.08
CA VAL A 84 14.99 7.64 12.62
C VAL A 84 16.12 7.45 13.63
N THR A 85 15.78 7.01 14.85
CA THR A 85 16.73 6.79 15.95
C THR A 85 17.04 5.33 16.18
N SER A 86 16.11 4.43 15.85
CA SER A 86 16.32 2.98 15.95
C SER A 86 15.44 2.23 14.96
N PHE A 87 15.94 1.12 14.45
CA PHE A 87 15.19 0.19 13.60
C PHE A 87 15.41 -1.22 14.12
N ARG A 88 14.34 -1.88 14.55
CA ARG A 88 14.40 -3.25 15.07
C ARG A 88 13.33 -4.10 14.40
N VAL A 89 13.74 -5.27 13.92
CA VAL A 89 12.85 -6.29 13.38
C VAL A 89 13.23 -7.60 14.04
N THR A 90 12.25 -8.32 14.56
CA THR A 90 12.47 -9.61 15.22
C THR A 90 11.52 -10.66 14.65
N ASP A 91 12.01 -11.89 14.53
CA ASP A 91 11.17 -12.99 14.08
C ASP A 91 10.19 -13.39 15.19
N GLY A 92 8.89 -13.39 14.88
CA GLY A 92 7.82 -13.76 15.83
C GLY A 92 7.54 -12.79 16.99
N GLN A 93 8.41 -11.81 17.27
CA GLN A 93 8.23 -10.83 18.36
C GLN A 93 7.86 -9.42 17.88
N GLY A 94 7.71 -9.23 16.57
CA GLY A 94 7.30 -7.96 15.95
C GLY A 94 8.47 -7.05 15.61
N GLY A 95 8.17 -5.77 15.42
CA GLY A 95 9.12 -4.76 14.98
C GLY A 95 8.88 -3.43 15.69
N ALA A 96 9.86 -2.53 15.56
CA ALA A 96 9.72 -1.16 15.99
C ALA A 96 10.70 -0.24 15.24
N VAL A 97 10.15 0.83 14.66
CA VAL A 97 10.91 2.02 14.27
C VAL A 97 10.78 3.09 15.36
N GLY A 98 11.91 3.42 15.98
CA GLY A 98 12.03 4.59 16.84
C GLY A 98 12.40 5.80 16.01
N HIS A 99 11.71 6.91 16.23
CA HIS A 99 11.97 8.19 15.59
C HIS A 99 11.77 9.32 16.60
N GLU A 100 12.26 10.52 16.28
CA GLU A 100 12.05 11.70 17.14
C GLU A 100 10.56 12.05 17.30
N ARG A 101 10.24 12.86 18.32
CA ARG A 101 8.85 13.25 18.58
C ARG A 101 8.34 14.17 17.47
N VAL A 102 7.19 13.84 16.91
CA VAL A 102 6.55 14.58 15.82
C VAL A 102 5.17 15.10 16.22
N ASP A 103 4.64 16.04 15.45
CA ASP A 103 3.26 16.49 15.57
C ASP A 103 2.25 15.39 15.19
N PRO A 104 0.97 15.52 15.59
CA PRO A 104 -0.03 14.48 15.36
C PRO A 104 -0.29 14.13 13.88
N LEU A 105 -0.09 15.07 12.95
CA LEU A 105 -0.32 14.84 11.52
C LEU A 105 0.78 13.94 10.97
N ARG A 106 2.05 14.31 11.17
CA ARG A 106 3.20 13.48 10.77
C ARG A 106 3.16 12.11 11.43
N GLY A 107 2.83 12.04 12.72
CA GLY A 107 2.68 10.78 13.44
C GLY A 107 1.60 9.88 12.82
N THR A 108 0.45 10.45 12.44
CA THR A 108 -0.62 9.69 11.77
C THR A 108 -0.18 9.19 10.40
N ILE A 109 0.51 10.03 9.61
CA ILE A 109 1.03 9.65 8.29
C ILE A 109 2.02 8.48 8.44
N ILE A 110 3.00 8.60 9.34
CA ILE A 110 3.99 7.55 9.63
C ILE A 110 3.29 6.27 10.07
N SER A 111 2.36 6.32 11.03
CA SER A 111 1.61 5.15 11.49
C SER A 111 0.79 4.48 10.38
N LEU A 112 0.33 5.21 9.37
CA LEU A 112 -0.41 4.65 8.24
C LEU A 112 0.48 4.13 7.10
N ALA A 113 1.79 4.37 7.13
CA ALA A 113 2.72 3.98 6.06
C ALA A 113 2.59 2.51 5.62
N PRO A 114 2.52 1.51 6.51
CA PRO A 114 2.48 0.10 6.11
C PRO A 114 1.20 -0.30 5.38
N TYR A 115 0.18 0.56 5.43
CA TYR A 115 -1.13 0.33 4.83
C TYR A 115 -1.34 1.13 3.54
N THR A 116 -0.57 2.20 3.34
CA THR A 116 -0.75 3.13 2.24
C THR A 116 0.45 3.17 1.29
N LEU A 117 1.64 2.78 1.73
CA LEU A 117 2.84 2.76 0.90
C LEU A 117 2.98 1.39 0.22
N PRO A 118 2.80 1.28 -1.11
CA PRO A 118 2.98 0.03 -1.83
C PRO A 118 4.47 -0.21 -2.09
N LEU A 119 5.28 -0.35 -1.04
CA LEU A 119 6.74 -0.23 -1.05
C LEU A 119 7.44 -1.00 -2.18
N LEU A 120 7.12 -2.29 -2.36
CA LEU A 120 7.75 -3.13 -3.39
C LEU A 120 7.16 -2.91 -4.79
N LEU A 121 5.90 -2.48 -4.87
CA LEU A 121 5.20 -2.24 -6.12
C LEU A 121 5.53 -0.85 -6.71
N LEU A 122 5.74 0.16 -5.87
CA LEU A 122 6.02 1.54 -6.27
C LEU A 122 7.18 1.68 -7.26
N PRO A 123 8.39 1.13 -7.01
CA PRO A 123 9.50 1.25 -7.97
C PRO A 123 9.19 0.56 -9.30
N LEU A 124 8.40 -0.51 -9.30
CA LEU A 124 7.98 -1.19 -10.53
C LEU A 124 6.97 -0.37 -11.34
N LEU A 125 5.99 0.25 -10.67
CA LEU A 125 5.04 1.16 -11.32
C LEU A 125 5.76 2.34 -11.97
N VAL A 126 6.68 2.97 -11.24
CA VAL A 126 7.49 4.08 -11.75
C VAL A 126 8.33 3.63 -12.93
N THR A 127 9.09 2.53 -12.79
CA THR A 127 9.96 2.05 -13.88
C THR A 127 9.15 1.66 -15.12
N ARG A 128 8.04 0.92 -14.95
CA ARG A 128 7.20 0.47 -16.06
C ARG A 128 6.50 1.62 -16.78
N MET A 129 6.25 2.74 -16.11
CA MET A 129 5.71 3.96 -16.73
C MET A 129 6.69 4.60 -17.72
N TYR A 130 8.00 4.46 -17.49
CA TYR A 130 9.03 5.05 -18.37
C TYR A 130 9.55 4.09 -19.44
N ILE A 131 9.46 2.77 -19.24
CA ILE A 131 9.86 1.78 -20.25
C ILE A 131 8.67 1.45 -21.14
N THR A 132 8.60 2.13 -22.29
CA THR A 132 7.51 1.99 -23.27
C THR A 132 7.82 0.97 -24.37
N ASP A 133 9.10 0.78 -24.70
CA ASP A 133 9.52 -0.06 -25.81
C ASP A 133 9.14 -1.53 -25.60
N PRO A 134 8.51 -2.17 -26.61
CA PRO A 134 8.13 -3.57 -26.50
C PRO A 134 9.38 -4.46 -26.41
N GLY A 135 9.42 -5.35 -25.43
CA GLY A 135 10.52 -6.27 -25.23
C GLY A 135 10.43 -7.03 -23.91
N TYR A 136 11.40 -7.93 -23.68
CA TYR A 136 11.43 -8.78 -22.50
C TYR A 136 11.46 -7.98 -21.19
N LEU A 137 12.20 -6.88 -21.14
CA LEU A 137 12.28 -6.03 -19.95
C LEU A 137 10.92 -5.41 -19.60
N ARG A 138 10.23 -4.85 -20.59
CA ARG A 138 8.88 -4.29 -20.40
C ARG A 138 7.89 -5.36 -19.94
N GLY A 139 7.92 -6.53 -20.58
CA GLY A 139 7.10 -7.68 -20.19
C GLY A 139 7.38 -8.14 -18.76
N ALA A 140 8.64 -8.31 -18.38
CA ALA A 140 9.05 -8.70 -17.03
C ALA A 140 8.60 -7.68 -15.97
N LEU A 141 8.67 -6.37 -16.28
CA LEU A 141 8.13 -5.33 -15.42
C LEU A 141 6.60 -5.40 -15.30
N SER A 142 5.87 -5.66 -16.39
CA SER A 142 4.41 -5.88 -16.36
C SER A 142 4.04 -7.08 -15.49
N ALA A 143 4.78 -8.19 -15.59
CA ALA A 143 4.63 -9.36 -14.73
C ALA A 143 4.92 -9.03 -13.25
N GLY A 144 6.00 -8.28 -13.00
CA GLY A 144 6.37 -7.80 -11.66
C GLY A 144 5.30 -6.92 -11.04
N VAL A 145 4.76 -5.94 -11.78
CA VAL A 145 3.66 -5.08 -11.32
C VAL A 145 2.45 -5.93 -10.91
N ALA A 146 2.05 -6.89 -11.75
CA ALA A 146 0.92 -7.76 -11.46
C ALA A 146 1.16 -8.61 -10.19
N PHE A 147 2.33 -9.23 -10.09
CA PHE A 147 2.72 -10.04 -8.93
C PHE A 147 2.76 -9.22 -7.64
N PHE A 148 3.48 -8.09 -7.65
CA PHE A 148 3.66 -7.26 -6.45
C PHE A 148 2.39 -6.50 -6.07
N TYR A 149 1.46 -6.27 -7.00
CA TYR A 149 0.13 -5.78 -6.67
C TYR A 149 -0.65 -6.79 -5.83
N ILE A 150 -0.68 -8.06 -6.23
CA ILE A 150 -1.32 -9.11 -5.42
C ILE A 150 -0.59 -9.29 -4.09
N HIS A 151 0.75 -9.28 -4.09
CA HIS A 151 1.53 -9.31 -2.84
C HIS A 151 1.18 -8.13 -1.92
N HIS A 152 1.00 -6.92 -2.46
CA HIS A 152 0.61 -5.74 -1.69
C HIS A 152 -0.79 -5.89 -1.08
N LEU A 153 -1.78 -6.35 -1.85
CA LEU A 153 -3.13 -6.62 -1.33
C LEU A 153 -3.11 -7.68 -0.22
N HIS A 154 -2.32 -8.74 -0.43
CA HIS A 154 -2.15 -9.81 0.54
C HIS A 154 -1.52 -9.29 1.84
N ALA A 155 -0.41 -8.56 1.74
CA ALA A 155 0.25 -7.95 2.89
C ALA A 155 -0.65 -6.94 3.61
N LEU A 156 -1.40 -6.11 2.86
CA LEU A 156 -2.37 -5.16 3.42
C LEU A 156 -3.46 -5.88 4.22
N TYR A 157 -4.00 -6.98 3.70
CA TYR A 157 -4.98 -7.80 4.41
C TYR A 157 -4.44 -8.31 5.75
N PHE A 158 -3.20 -8.83 5.77
CA PHE A 158 -2.56 -9.28 7.02
C PHE A 158 -2.28 -8.12 7.98
N ASN A 159 -1.72 -7.01 7.49
CA ASN A 159 -1.45 -5.81 8.27
C ASN A 159 -2.72 -5.29 8.94
N ILE A 160 -3.82 -5.15 8.19
CA ILE A 160 -5.11 -4.73 8.74
C ILE A 160 -5.56 -5.74 9.80
N ARG A 161 -5.65 -7.03 9.45
CA ARG A 161 -6.16 -8.06 10.36
C ARG A 161 -5.43 -8.07 11.72
N ILE A 162 -4.10 -7.96 11.70
CA ILE A 162 -3.27 -7.99 12.91
C ILE A 162 -3.43 -6.69 13.71
N ASN A 163 -3.49 -5.53 13.03
CA ASN A 163 -3.49 -4.22 13.69
C ASN A 163 -4.89 -3.59 13.89
N MET A 164 -5.97 -4.32 13.60
CA MET A 164 -7.32 -3.86 13.90
C MET A 164 -7.59 -3.76 15.41
N TRP A 165 -6.94 -4.61 16.20
CA TRP A 165 -7.20 -4.81 17.62
C TRP A 165 -5.91 -4.70 18.43
N GLY A 166 -5.97 -4.04 19.59
CA GLY A 166 -4.82 -3.80 20.47
C GLY A 166 -4.53 -2.31 20.64
N SER A 167 -4.25 -1.90 21.88
CA SER A 167 -3.98 -0.49 22.23
C SER A 167 -2.69 0.05 21.60
N GLN A 168 -1.76 -0.82 21.24
CA GLN A 168 -0.49 -0.46 20.61
C GLN A 168 -0.53 -0.46 19.07
N ALA A 169 -1.63 -0.92 18.47
CA ALA A 169 -1.75 -1.03 17.03
C ALA A 169 -1.89 0.34 16.34
N ASP A 170 -1.30 0.48 15.15
CA ASP A 170 -1.25 1.77 14.45
C ASP A 170 -2.63 2.30 14.08
N LEU A 171 -3.55 1.42 13.66
CA LEU A 171 -4.91 1.81 13.27
C LEU A 171 -5.71 2.38 14.44
N VAL A 172 -5.43 1.89 15.66
CA VAL A 172 -6.02 2.42 16.90
C VAL A 172 -5.37 3.76 17.25
N LYS A 173 -4.03 3.85 17.15
CA LYS A 173 -3.27 5.09 17.39
C LYS A 173 -3.63 6.23 16.45
N SER A 174 -3.91 5.94 15.18
CA SER A 174 -4.33 6.93 14.16
C SER A 174 -5.83 7.23 14.21
N GLY A 175 -6.64 6.31 14.74
CA GLY A 175 -8.09 6.36 14.73
C GLY A 175 -8.65 5.56 13.56
N ARG A 176 -9.47 4.54 13.87
CA ARG A 176 -9.95 3.56 12.89
C ARG A 176 -10.74 4.17 11.72
N PRO A 177 -11.68 5.11 11.92
CA PRO A 177 -12.42 5.69 10.80
C PRO A 177 -11.51 6.44 9.83
N LEU A 178 -10.59 7.26 10.37
CA LEU A 178 -9.62 8.00 9.56
C LEU A 178 -8.74 7.06 8.76
N SER A 179 -8.20 6.03 9.44
CA SER A 179 -7.35 5.02 8.81
C SER A 179 -8.08 4.30 7.68
N ALA A 180 -9.33 3.87 7.89
CA ALA A 180 -10.13 3.17 6.89
C ALA A 180 -10.35 4.02 5.62
N VAL A 181 -10.74 5.29 5.79
CA VAL A 181 -10.95 6.22 4.66
C VAL A 181 -9.67 6.42 3.88
N VAL A 182 -8.55 6.72 4.56
CA VAL A 182 -7.26 6.96 3.91
C VAL A 182 -6.76 5.71 3.18
N ILE A 183 -6.82 4.53 3.82
CA ILE A 183 -6.42 3.26 3.20
C ILE A 183 -7.28 2.97 1.97
N ALA A 184 -8.60 3.12 2.05
CA ALA A 184 -9.50 2.89 0.92
C ALA A 184 -9.22 3.85 -0.25
N SER A 185 -9.05 5.14 0.04
CA SER A 185 -8.69 6.13 -0.98
C SER A 185 -7.37 5.80 -1.65
N VAL A 186 -6.32 5.48 -0.89
CA VAL A 186 -5.01 5.14 -1.45
C VAL A 186 -5.08 3.85 -2.27
N LEU A 187 -5.81 2.84 -1.79
CA LEU A 187 -6.00 1.60 -2.52
C LEU A 187 -6.65 1.83 -3.90
N LEU A 188 -7.69 2.67 -3.96
CA LEU A 188 -8.33 3.04 -5.24
C LEU A 188 -7.35 3.74 -6.18
N LEU A 189 -6.53 4.67 -5.67
CA LEU A 189 -5.55 5.39 -6.48
C LEU A 189 -4.42 4.47 -6.96
N VAL A 190 -3.88 3.60 -6.10
CA VAL A 190 -2.86 2.61 -6.47
C VAL A 190 -3.41 1.64 -7.51
N THR A 191 -4.65 1.15 -7.33
CA THR A 191 -5.33 0.29 -8.31
C THR A 191 -5.47 1.01 -9.65
N THR A 192 -5.90 2.27 -9.63
CA THR A 192 -6.00 3.12 -10.83
C THR A 192 -4.64 3.23 -11.53
N TRP A 193 -3.56 3.44 -10.78
CA TRP A 193 -2.22 3.55 -11.36
C TRP A 193 -1.74 2.22 -11.97
N VAL A 194 -1.95 1.10 -11.28
CA VAL A 194 -1.67 -0.26 -11.81
C VAL A 194 -2.42 -0.47 -13.12
N LEU A 195 -3.71 -0.15 -13.16
CA LEU A 195 -4.48 -0.20 -14.40
C LEU A 195 -3.80 0.67 -15.45
N ARG A 196 -3.57 1.97 -15.20
CA ARG A 196 -2.93 2.91 -16.15
C ARG A 196 -1.62 2.38 -16.72
N VAL A 197 -0.75 1.80 -15.90
CA VAL A 197 0.55 1.27 -16.30
C VAL A 197 0.45 -0.02 -17.12
N LEU A 198 -0.60 -0.84 -16.91
CA LEU A 198 -0.80 -2.11 -17.61
C LEU A 198 -1.76 -2.03 -18.81
N ALA A 199 -2.44 -0.91 -19.08
CA ALA A 199 -3.09 -0.72 -20.39
C ALA A 199 -2.03 -0.40 -21.42
#